data_AF-A0A960EEW9-F1
#
_entry.id   AF-A0A960EEW9-F1
#
_cell.length_a   1.000
_cell.length_b   1.000
_cell.length_c   1.000
_cell.angle_alpha   90.00
_cell.angle_beta   90.00
_cell.angle_gamma   90.00
#
_symmetry.space_group_name_H-M   'P 1'
#
loop_
_entity.id
_entity.type
_entity.pdbx_description
1 polymer ?
#
loop_
_entity_poly.entity_id
_entity_poly.type
_entity_poly.pdbx_seq_one_letter_code
_entity_poly.pdbx_strand_id
1 'polypeptide(L)'
;MSRRIDIELTSDRGDGTWTWRAAGAKQPKGALDGTLLPSGAEVGQQLRADVEMGLDGTEVVAVLPPKEKNRSQAETLELISRPISDDELVTQKLAGKGKGKRRDRGERGDRDDRGRGRGRGGRDGDRGRGRNDRDRSGGDRDRGDRGGRNERPRRERPAPPSRPKPKRLRPARTHRKAALEALPAAEQVIGEQVLQGGLPAVRQAVQKQNEQAKASGGREVAAEPLLAIAERLLPDLRAAEWRDRAEAAVADLDELDLRDLRSVVVAA
;
A
#
# COMPACT_ATOMS: atom_id res chain seq x y z
N MET A 1 12.37 28.87 -11.11
CA MET A 1 11.72 27.62 -10.62
C MET A 1 10.26 27.66 -11.01
N SER A 2 9.80 26.71 -11.81
CA SER A 2 8.41 26.64 -12.27
C SER A 2 7.46 26.19 -11.15
N ARG A 3 6.35 26.92 -10.96
CA ARG A 3 5.26 26.58 -10.04
C ARG A 3 4.03 26.20 -10.84
N ARG A 4 3.36 25.12 -10.41
CA ARG A 4 2.12 24.66 -11.03
C ARG A 4 0.90 25.39 -10.47
N ILE A 5 0.07 25.96 -11.35
CA ILE A 5 -1.17 26.66 -10.99
C ILE A 5 -2.31 26.28 -11.94
N ASP A 6 -3.55 26.54 -11.52
CA ASP A 6 -4.71 26.44 -12.41
C ASP A 6 -5.00 27.82 -13.01
N ILE A 7 -5.11 27.86 -14.33
CA ILE A 7 -5.36 29.06 -15.13
C ILE A 7 -6.69 28.92 -15.88
N GLU A 8 -7.30 30.04 -16.22
CA GLU A 8 -8.48 30.11 -17.08
C GLU A 8 -8.19 31.04 -18.27
N LEU A 9 -8.48 30.56 -19.47
CA LEU A 9 -8.32 31.32 -20.71
C LEU A 9 -9.40 32.40 -20.77
N THR A 10 -9.01 33.67 -20.90
CA THR A 10 -9.92 34.82 -20.83
C THR A 10 -10.26 35.39 -22.20
N SER A 11 -9.32 35.33 -23.17
CA SER A 11 -9.59 35.70 -24.56
C SER A 11 -8.52 35.14 -25.49
N ASP A 12 -8.91 34.84 -26.73
CA ASP A 12 -8.00 34.66 -27.86
C ASP A 12 -7.84 36.01 -28.58
N ARG A 13 -6.59 36.46 -28.79
CA ARG A 13 -6.33 37.72 -29.52
C ARG A 13 -6.24 37.54 -31.04
N GLY A 14 -6.23 36.29 -31.54
CA GLY A 14 -6.19 35.98 -32.98
C GLY A 14 -4.81 36.18 -33.64
N ASP A 15 -3.81 36.64 -32.88
CA ASP A 15 -2.41 36.81 -33.29
C ASP A 15 -1.51 35.64 -32.82
N GLY A 16 -2.12 34.58 -32.28
CA GLY A 16 -1.43 33.45 -31.64
C GLY A 16 -1.25 33.62 -30.13
N THR A 17 -1.60 34.78 -29.55
CA THR A 17 -1.49 35.04 -28.11
C THR A 17 -2.83 34.93 -27.40
N TRP A 18 -2.84 34.26 -26.25
CA TRP A 18 -4.03 34.11 -25.40
C TRP A 18 -3.86 34.88 -24.09
N THR A 19 -4.95 35.46 -23.57
CA THR A 19 -4.94 36.02 -22.21
C THR A 19 -5.43 35.01 -21.21
N TRP A 20 -4.85 35.02 -20.02
CA TRP A 20 -5.22 34.10 -18.95
C TRP A 20 -5.31 34.80 -17.60
N ARG A 21 -6.10 34.21 -16.71
CA ARG A 21 -6.20 34.57 -15.29
C ARG A 21 -5.98 33.33 -14.44
N ALA A 22 -5.52 33.50 -13.20
CA ALA A 22 -5.59 32.37 -12.27
C ALA A 22 -7.06 31.97 -12.07
N ALA A 23 -7.36 30.67 -12.02
CA ALA A 23 -8.73 30.19 -11.89
C ALA A 23 -9.43 30.85 -10.69
N GLY A 24 -10.60 31.44 -10.93
CA GLY A 24 -11.37 32.18 -9.91
C GLY A 24 -10.90 33.62 -9.62
N ALA A 25 -9.82 34.12 -10.25
CA ALA A 25 -9.38 35.50 -10.10
C ALA A 25 -10.20 36.46 -10.98
N LYS A 26 -10.45 37.70 -10.52
CA LYS A 26 -11.28 38.69 -11.24
C LYS A 26 -10.55 39.45 -12.35
N GLN A 27 -9.22 39.50 -12.33
CA GLN A 27 -8.40 40.25 -13.27
C GLN A 27 -7.48 39.31 -14.06
N PRO A 28 -7.26 39.55 -15.36
CA PRO A 28 -6.28 38.81 -16.15
C PRO A 28 -4.89 39.00 -15.56
N LYS A 29 -4.11 37.91 -15.50
CA LYS A 29 -2.76 37.90 -14.94
C LYS A 29 -1.68 38.08 -15.98
N GLY A 30 -1.92 37.66 -17.21
CA GLY A 30 -0.91 37.73 -18.26
C GLY A 30 -1.38 37.22 -19.61
N ALA A 31 -0.42 37.15 -20.52
CA ALA A 31 -0.54 36.54 -21.83
C ALA A 31 0.21 35.19 -21.86
N LEU A 32 -0.19 34.28 -22.74
CA LEU A 32 0.51 33.03 -23.02
C LEU A 32 0.50 32.76 -24.53
N ASP A 33 1.48 32.01 -25.00
CA ASP A 33 1.55 31.56 -26.39
C ASP A 33 0.54 30.43 -26.64
N GLY A 34 -0.31 30.61 -27.66
CA GLY A 34 -1.33 29.64 -28.06
C GLY A 34 -0.77 28.31 -28.53
N THR A 35 0.51 28.24 -28.93
CA THR A 35 1.17 26.97 -29.28
C THR A 35 1.28 26.00 -28.09
N LEU A 36 1.24 26.52 -26.87
CA LEU A 36 1.26 25.71 -25.65
C LEU A 36 -0.09 25.07 -25.32
N LEU A 37 -1.17 25.51 -25.96
CA LEU A 37 -2.52 25.04 -25.67
C LEU A 37 -2.84 23.71 -26.34
N PRO A 38 -3.59 22.81 -25.69
CA PRO A 38 -4.08 21.61 -26.32
C PRO A 38 -5.03 21.94 -27.49
N SER A 39 -5.08 21.07 -28.50
CA SER A 39 -5.99 21.23 -29.64
C SER A 39 -7.45 21.36 -29.18
N GLY A 40 -8.16 22.39 -29.66
CA GLY A 40 -9.54 22.65 -29.26
C GLY A 40 -9.69 23.43 -27.95
N ALA A 41 -8.69 24.23 -27.57
CA ALA A 41 -8.80 25.13 -26.43
C ALA A 41 -9.83 26.24 -26.69
N GLU A 42 -10.66 26.56 -25.68
CA GLU A 42 -11.73 27.54 -25.76
C GLU A 42 -11.61 28.60 -24.66
N VAL A 43 -12.15 29.80 -24.92
CA VAL A 43 -12.25 30.85 -23.90
C VAL A 43 -13.15 30.39 -22.75
N GLY A 44 -12.70 30.58 -21.52
CA GLY A 44 -13.35 30.11 -20.29
C GLY A 44 -12.88 28.73 -19.83
N GLN A 45 -12.04 28.04 -20.61
CA GLN A 45 -11.50 26.74 -20.21
C GLN A 45 -10.48 26.89 -19.08
N GLN A 46 -10.64 26.08 -18.03
CA GLN A 46 -9.68 25.99 -16.93
C GLN A 46 -8.67 24.87 -17.21
N LEU A 47 -7.39 25.22 -17.27
CA LEU A 47 -6.27 24.34 -17.56
C LEU A 47 -5.21 24.43 -16.46
N ARG A 48 -4.39 23.39 -16.34
CA ARG A 48 -3.28 23.39 -15.38
C ARG A 48 -2.01 23.81 -16.11
N ALA A 49 -1.32 24.82 -15.61
CA ALA A 49 -0.14 25.38 -16.24
C ALA A 49 1.06 25.40 -15.29
N ASP A 50 2.24 25.17 -15.84
CA ASP A 50 3.51 25.40 -15.19
C ASP A 50 3.99 26.80 -15.54
N VAL A 51 4.27 27.58 -14.49
CA VAL A 51 4.44 29.01 -14.56
C VAL A 51 5.73 29.41 -13.87
N GLU A 52 6.51 30.27 -14.50
CA GLU A 52 7.72 30.85 -13.94
C GLU A 52 7.46 32.30 -13.51
N MET A 53 7.92 32.64 -12.30
CA MET A 53 7.84 34.01 -11.78
C MET A 53 9.20 34.69 -11.96
N GLY A 54 9.26 35.63 -12.89
CA GLY A 54 10.44 36.45 -13.17
C GLY A 54 10.26 37.91 -12.72
N LEU A 55 11.23 38.75 -13.06
CA LEU A 55 11.20 40.18 -12.77
C LEU A 55 10.05 40.89 -13.52
N ASP A 56 9.75 40.42 -14.74
CA ASP A 56 8.76 41.00 -15.65
C ASP A 56 7.33 40.44 -15.45
N GLY A 57 7.15 39.59 -14.44
CA GLY A 57 5.85 39.03 -14.07
C GLY A 57 5.80 37.51 -14.13
N THR A 58 4.63 37.00 -14.49
CA THR A 58 4.27 35.58 -14.41
C THR A 58 4.10 35.01 -15.81
N GLU A 59 5.02 34.16 -16.24
CA GLU A 59 5.05 33.60 -17.59
C GLU A 59 4.61 32.12 -17.58
N VAL A 60 3.77 31.74 -18.54
CA VAL A 60 3.33 30.35 -18.71
C VAL A 60 4.35 29.62 -19.58
N VAL A 61 5.00 28.60 -19.01
CA VAL A 61 6.04 27.81 -19.68
C VAL A 61 5.45 26.57 -20.33
N ALA A 62 4.44 25.96 -19.71
CA ALA A 62 3.75 24.79 -20.27
C ALA A 62 2.30 24.70 -19.79
N VAL A 63 1.42 24.16 -20.63
CA VAL A 63 0.02 23.89 -20.28
C VAL A 63 -0.25 22.40 -20.42
N LEU A 64 -0.80 21.79 -19.37
CA LEU A 64 -1.16 20.39 -19.35
C LEU A 64 -2.58 20.20 -19.92
N PRO A 65 -2.83 19.06 -20.59
CA PRO A 65 -4.17 18.74 -21.09
C PRO A 65 -5.18 18.68 -19.93
N PRO A 66 -6.46 19.02 -20.19
CA PRO A 66 -7.50 18.97 -19.17
C PRO A 66 -7.61 17.57 -18.58
N LYS A 67 -7.78 17.50 -17.26
CA LYS A 67 -8.00 16.23 -16.56
C LYS A 67 -9.30 15.62 -17.08
N GLU A 68 -9.21 14.54 -17.87
CA GLU A 68 -10.37 13.82 -18.40
C GLU A 68 -11.34 13.48 -17.25
N LYS A 69 -12.43 14.25 -17.14
CA LYS A 69 -13.56 13.89 -16.29
C LYS A 69 -14.28 12.76 -17.03
N ASN A 70 -14.07 11.54 -16.54
CA ASN A 70 -14.72 10.31 -16.95
C ASN A 70 -14.03 9.56 -18.12
N ARG A 71 -12.98 8.79 -17.80
CA ARG A 71 -12.84 7.48 -18.45
C ARG A 71 -13.90 6.57 -17.84
N SER A 72 -15.12 6.68 -18.32
CA SER A 72 -16.25 5.83 -17.90
C SER A 72 -16.13 4.39 -18.36
N GLN A 73 -15.12 4.06 -19.16
CA GLN A 73 -14.77 2.69 -19.51
C GLN A 73 -13.27 2.52 -19.38
N ALA A 74 -12.85 1.64 -18.48
CA ALA A 74 -11.49 1.14 -18.49
C ALA A 74 -11.26 0.45 -19.84
N GLU A 75 -10.18 0.82 -20.53
CA GLU A 75 -9.72 0.08 -21.71
C GLU A 75 -9.51 -1.38 -21.29
N THR A 76 -10.39 -2.26 -21.77
CA THR A 76 -10.35 -3.68 -21.42
C THR A 76 -9.40 -4.35 -22.39
N LEU A 77 -8.29 -4.88 -21.89
CA LEU A 77 -7.40 -5.72 -22.68
C LEU A 77 -8.13 -7.05 -22.93
N GLU A 78 -8.42 -7.36 -24.20
CA GLU A 78 -8.85 -8.70 -24.57
C GLU A 78 -7.69 -9.68 -24.37
N LEU A 79 -7.90 -10.63 -23.46
CA LEU A 79 -6.98 -11.74 -23.27
C LEU A 79 -7.15 -12.70 -24.45
N ILE A 80 -6.20 -12.69 -25.38
CA ILE A 80 -6.08 -13.71 -26.41
C ILE A 80 -5.49 -14.96 -25.74
N SER A 81 -6.33 -15.71 -25.01
CA SER A 81 -5.96 -17.04 -24.52
C SER A 81 -6.18 -18.09 -25.59
N ARG A 82 -5.22 -19.01 -25.73
CA ARG A 82 -5.40 -20.23 -26.53
C ARG A 82 -6.62 -21.02 -26.04
N PRO A 83 -7.35 -21.73 -26.91
CA PRO A 83 -8.44 -22.59 -26.46
C PRO A 83 -7.89 -23.69 -25.55
N ILE A 84 -8.30 -23.66 -24.28
CA ILE A 84 -7.98 -24.68 -23.28
C ILE A 84 -9.09 -25.73 -23.36
N SER A 85 -8.74 -27.01 -23.50
CA SER A 85 -9.72 -28.10 -23.53
C SER A 85 -10.31 -28.32 -22.13
N ASP A 86 -11.57 -28.78 -22.05
CA ASP A 86 -12.27 -28.99 -20.78
C ASP A 86 -11.53 -29.93 -19.81
N ASP A 87 -10.67 -30.81 -20.33
CA ASP A 87 -9.84 -31.71 -19.54
C ASP A 87 -8.75 -30.99 -18.73
N GLU A 88 -8.24 -29.86 -19.24
CA GLU A 88 -7.27 -29.00 -18.54
C GLU A 88 -7.95 -28.08 -17.51
N LEU A 89 -9.27 -27.87 -17.63
CA LEU A 89 -10.06 -27.10 -16.67
C LEU A 89 -10.45 -27.91 -15.42
N VAL A 90 -10.27 -29.24 -15.44
CA VAL A 90 -10.66 -30.14 -14.35
C VAL A 90 -9.43 -30.64 -13.60
N THR A 91 -9.17 -30.04 -12.44
CA THR A 91 -7.98 -30.39 -11.62
C THR A 91 -8.04 -31.78 -10.98
N GLN A 92 -9.19 -32.47 -10.97
CA GLN A 92 -9.34 -33.83 -10.41
C GLN A 92 -10.48 -34.62 -11.10
N LYS A 93 -10.17 -35.82 -11.64
CA LYS A 93 -11.17 -36.84 -12.03
C LYS A 93 -11.27 -37.88 -10.90
N LEU A 94 -12.41 -37.94 -10.19
CA LEU A 94 -12.69 -38.95 -9.17
C LEU A 94 -12.99 -40.30 -9.84
N ALA A 95 -12.22 -41.35 -9.52
CA ALA A 95 -12.54 -42.71 -9.93
C ALA A 95 -13.85 -43.19 -9.26
N GLY A 96 -14.78 -43.73 -10.06
CA GLY A 96 -16.08 -44.19 -9.59
C GLY A 96 -15.96 -45.32 -8.56
N LYS A 97 -16.44 -45.08 -7.35
CA LYS A 97 -16.41 -46.06 -6.25
C LYS A 97 -17.57 -47.06 -6.39
N GLY A 98 -17.21 -48.35 -6.42
CA GLY A 98 -18.08 -49.48 -6.69
C GLY A 98 -19.28 -49.65 -5.74
N LYS A 99 -20.35 -50.21 -6.31
CA LYS A 99 -21.59 -50.69 -5.68
C LYS A 99 -21.28 -51.70 -4.57
N GLY A 100 -21.66 -51.38 -3.33
CA GLY A 100 -21.47 -52.26 -2.16
C GLY A 100 -22.65 -52.26 -1.19
N LYS A 101 -23.59 -53.17 -1.43
CA LYS A 101 -24.44 -53.95 -0.51
C LYS A 101 -25.17 -53.27 0.68
N ARG A 102 -26.50 -53.29 0.53
CA ARG A 102 -27.59 -53.33 1.53
C ARG A 102 -27.17 -53.71 2.97
N ARG A 103 -27.66 -52.93 3.94
CA ARG A 103 -28.02 -53.43 5.27
C ARG A 103 -29.28 -52.73 5.77
N ASP A 104 -30.33 -53.52 5.87
CA ASP A 104 -31.56 -53.24 6.62
C ASP A 104 -31.24 -52.94 8.09
N ARG A 105 -31.85 -51.89 8.64
CA ARG A 105 -32.22 -51.84 10.06
C ARG A 105 -33.16 -50.68 10.38
N GLY A 106 -34.35 -51.00 10.90
CA GLY A 106 -34.88 -50.30 12.06
C GLY A 106 -36.01 -49.31 11.83
N GLU A 107 -37.18 -49.86 11.60
CA GLU A 107 -38.51 -49.36 11.98
C GLU A 107 -38.54 -48.79 13.41
N ARG A 108 -39.04 -47.54 13.58
CA ARG A 108 -39.88 -47.08 14.72
C ARG A 108 -40.13 -45.57 14.70
N GLY A 109 -41.40 -45.17 14.74
CA GLY A 109 -41.84 -44.07 15.59
C GLY A 109 -42.59 -42.93 14.92
N ASP A 110 -43.91 -43.08 14.84
CA ASP A 110 -44.93 -42.02 14.77
C ASP A 110 -44.63 -40.79 15.64
N ARG A 111 -44.97 -39.59 15.12
CA ARG A 111 -45.92 -38.67 15.77
C ARG A 111 -46.26 -37.48 14.89
N ASP A 112 -47.55 -37.36 14.63
CA ASP A 112 -48.29 -36.16 14.21
C ASP A 112 -47.88 -34.90 15.00
N ASP A 113 -47.92 -33.72 14.37
CA ASP A 113 -49.06 -32.81 14.55
C ASP A 113 -49.03 -31.63 13.56
N ARG A 114 -50.23 -31.24 13.14
CA ARG A 114 -50.54 -30.34 12.03
C ARG A 114 -50.61 -28.90 12.53
N GLY A 115 -49.76 -28.03 11.98
CA GLY A 115 -49.88 -26.58 12.15
C GLY A 115 -51.16 -26.03 11.51
N ARG A 116 -52.13 -25.62 12.33
CA ARG A 116 -53.23 -24.71 11.96
C ARG A 116 -52.97 -23.33 12.53
N GLY A 117 -52.86 -22.35 11.64
CA GLY A 117 -52.83 -20.92 11.98
C GLY A 117 -54.20 -20.34 12.33
N ARG A 118 -54.13 -19.13 12.94
CA ARG A 118 -55.14 -18.10 13.27
C ARG A 118 -54.90 -17.70 14.73
N GLY A 119 -54.76 -16.45 15.16
CA GLY A 119 -54.80 -15.13 14.53
C GLY A 119 -54.94 -14.07 15.64
N ARG A 120 -54.64 -12.81 15.30
CA ARG A 120 -55.31 -11.56 15.76
C ARG A 120 -55.04 -10.98 17.17
N GLY A 121 -54.78 -9.66 17.19
CA GLY A 121 -54.92 -8.71 18.32
C GLY A 121 -53.57 -8.25 18.88
N GLY A 122 -53.10 -6.99 18.79
CA GLY A 122 -53.72 -5.72 19.24
C GLY A 122 -53.54 -5.60 20.76
N ARG A 123 -53.12 -4.52 21.43
CA ARG A 123 -52.92 -3.09 21.14
C ARG A 123 -52.41 -2.44 22.45
N ASP A 124 -51.60 -1.38 22.33
CA ASP A 124 -51.32 -0.26 23.26
C ASP A 124 -50.93 -0.46 24.75
N GLY A 125 -49.98 0.37 25.21
CA GLY A 125 -49.65 0.54 26.63
C GLY A 125 -48.46 1.47 26.92
N ASP A 126 -48.59 2.75 26.56
CA ASP A 126 -47.74 3.85 27.02
C ASP A 126 -47.95 4.11 28.53
N ARG A 127 -46.86 4.41 29.26
CA ARG A 127 -46.73 5.44 30.34
C ARG A 127 -45.78 5.03 31.47
N GLY A 128 -44.82 5.92 31.76
CA GLY A 128 -44.71 6.47 33.11
C GLY A 128 -43.44 6.20 33.94
N ARG A 129 -42.52 7.18 33.90
CA ARG A 129 -41.82 7.86 35.02
C ARG A 129 -41.28 7.04 36.22
N GLY A 130 -40.01 7.30 36.57
CA GLY A 130 -39.55 7.24 37.96
C GLY A 130 -38.02 7.30 38.16
N ARG A 131 -37.49 8.49 38.45
CA ARG A 131 -36.17 8.70 39.08
C ARG A 131 -36.15 8.05 40.47
N ASN A 132 -35.06 7.40 40.89
CA ASN A 132 -34.12 7.96 41.87
C ASN A 132 -32.96 7.00 42.18
N ASP A 133 -31.84 7.65 42.51
CA ASP A 133 -30.58 7.15 43.04
C ASP A 133 -30.71 6.25 44.29
N ARG A 134 -29.84 5.23 44.37
CA ARG A 134 -28.80 5.07 45.41
C ARG A 134 -28.26 3.63 45.49
N ASP A 135 -26.94 3.55 45.30
CA ASP A 135 -25.96 2.68 45.95
C ASP A 135 -26.43 1.31 46.48
N ARG A 136 -25.96 0.25 45.80
CA ARG A 136 -25.48 -0.98 46.44
C ARG A 136 -24.72 -1.84 45.43
N SER A 137 -23.42 -1.96 45.70
CA SER A 137 -22.59 -3.17 45.62
C SER A 137 -22.80 -4.18 44.47
N GLY A 138 -21.72 -4.47 43.75
CA GLY A 138 -21.54 -5.73 43.02
C GLY A 138 -21.98 -5.67 41.57
N GLY A 139 -21.05 -5.96 40.65
CA GLY A 139 -21.39 -6.05 39.24
C GLY A 139 -20.20 -6.21 38.33
N ASP A 140 -19.45 -7.30 38.52
CA ASP A 140 -18.82 -8.01 37.42
C ASP A 140 -19.88 -8.19 36.32
N ARG A 141 -19.75 -7.45 35.21
CA ARG A 141 -20.66 -7.57 34.06
C ARG A 141 -19.95 -8.36 32.99
N ASP A 142 -19.80 -9.64 33.30
CA ASP A 142 -19.84 -10.73 32.35
C ASP A 142 -21.16 -10.61 31.56
N ARG A 143 -21.07 -9.92 30.42
CA ARG A 143 -22.20 -9.72 29.52
C ARG A 143 -22.37 -10.97 28.67
N GLY A 144 -23.20 -11.86 29.20
CA GLY A 144 -24.30 -12.41 28.42
C GLY A 144 -23.95 -13.66 27.63
N ASP A 145 -23.98 -14.78 28.35
CA ASP A 145 -24.70 -15.97 27.95
C ASP A 145 -26.06 -15.58 27.35
N ARG A 146 -26.10 -15.46 26.02
CA ARG A 146 -27.32 -15.36 25.22
C ARG A 146 -27.19 -16.30 24.04
N GLY A 147 -27.66 -17.51 24.28
CA GLY A 147 -28.36 -18.30 23.27
C GLY A 147 -27.44 -19.21 22.49
N GLY A 148 -27.47 -20.49 22.90
CA GLY A 148 -27.12 -21.62 22.06
C GLY A 148 -27.84 -21.54 20.72
N ARG A 149 -27.18 -20.87 19.76
CA ARG A 149 -27.64 -20.76 18.39
C ARG A 149 -27.09 -21.98 17.65
N ASN A 150 -27.79 -23.10 17.81
CA ASN A 150 -27.80 -24.24 16.90
C ASN A 150 -26.51 -24.35 16.05
N GLU A 151 -25.42 -24.82 16.67
CA GLU A 151 -24.23 -25.23 15.94
C GLU A 151 -24.61 -26.44 15.09
N ARG A 152 -25.12 -26.17 13.89
CA ARG A 152 -25.08 -27.16 12.82
C ARG A 152 -23.64 -27.66 12.77
N PRO A 153 -23.39 -28.98 12.84
CA PRO A 153 -22.03 -29.50 12.75
C PRO A 153 -21.43 -28.93 11.47
N ARG A 154 -20.42 -28.05 11.61
CA ARG A 154 -19.66 -27.56 10.47
C ARG A 154 -19.09 -28.83 9.85
N ARG A 155 -19.59 -29.19 8.66
CA ARG A 155 -18.95 -30.21 7.81
C ARG A 155 -17.46 -29.86 7.81
N GLU A 156 -16.64 -30.73 8.39
CA GLU A 156 -15.19 -30.62 8.33
C GLU A 156 -14.82 -30.68 6.86
N ARG A 157 -14.70 -29.51 6.24
CA ARG A 157 -14.20 -29.40 4.88
C ARG A 157 -12.71 -29.70 4.98
N PRO A 158 -12.19 -30.70 4.27
CA PRO A 158 -10.76 -30.98 4.27
C PRO A 158 -10.01 -29.69 3.97
N ALA A 159 -9.00 -29.37 4.79
CA ALA A 159 -8.18 -28.20 4.56
C ALA A 159 -7.63 -28.29 3.12
N PRO A 160 -7.77 -27.22 2.32
CA PRO A 160 -7.20 -27.24 0.98
C PRO A 160 -5.69 -27.52 1.09
N PRO A 161 -5.11 -28.29 0.14
CA PRO A 161 -3.70 -28.62 0.17
C PRO A 161 -2.88 -27.33 0.27
N SER A 162 -1.89 -27.31 1.16
CA SER A 162 -1.02 -26.16 1.34
C SER A 162 -0.30 -25.87 0.03
N ARG A 163 -0.60 -24.72 -0.59
CA ARG A 163 0.19 -24.25 -1.73
C ARG A 163 1.64 -24.13 -1.29
N PRO A 164 2.62 -24.55 -2.11
CA PRO A 164 4.03 -24.36 -1.79
C PRO A 164 4.28 -22.87 -1.53
N LYS A 165 4.91 -22.56 -0.41
CA LYS A 165 5.25 -21.17 -0.07
C LYS A 165 6.30 -20.71 -1.09
N PRO A 166 6.12 -19.53 -1.72
CA PRO A 166 7.10 -19.02 -2.66
C PRO A 166 8.46 -18.86 -1.98
N LYS A 167 9.53 -18.96 -2.77
CA LYS A 167 10.89 -18.79 -2.29
C LYS A 167 11.07 -17.36 -1.80
N ARG A 168 11.76 -17.19 -0.67
CA ARG A 168 12.09 -15.87 -0.11
C ARG A 168 13.43 -15.40 -0.64
N LEU A 169 13.58 -14.10 -0.85
CA LEU A 169 14.84 -13.50 -1.29
C LEU A 169 15.96 -13.74 -0.26
N ARG A 170 17.09 -14.26 -0.73
CA ARG A 170 18.31 -14.45 0.08
C ARG A 170 19.48 -13.74 -0.62
N PRO A 171 19.68 -12.44 -0.34
CA PRO A 171 20.78 -11.70 -0.95
C PRO A 171 22.14 -12.20 -0.48
N ALA A 172 23.10 -12.19 -1.39
CA ALA A 172 24.50 -12.39 -1.07
C ALA A 172 25.07 -11.18 -0.28
N ARG A 173 26.37 -11.21 -0.01
CA ARG A 173 27.10 -10.08 0.61
C ARG A 173 28.36 -9.77 -0.18
N THR A 174 28.37 -10.01 -1.48
CA THR A 174 29.54 -9.88 -2.34
C THR A 174 29.86 -8.40 -2.57
N HIS A 175 28.87 -7.63 -3.02
CA HIS A 175 29.04 -6.20 -3.28
C HIS A 175 29.19 -5.41 -2.00
N ARG A 176 28.42 -5.74 -0.96
CA ARG A 176 28.56 -5.10 0.36
C ARG A 176 29.97 -5.26 0.93
N LYS A 177 30.55 -6.48 0.87
CA LYS A 177 31.91 -6.71 1.38
C LYS A 177 32.96 -5.99 0.54
N ALA A 178 32.85 -6.07 -0.78
CA ALA A 178 33.76 -5.35 -1.67
C ALA A 178 33.73 -3.83 -1.45
N ALA A 179 32.53 -3.27 -1.22
CA ALA A 179 32.36 -1.85 -0.91
C ALA A 179 33.03 -1.47 0.42
N LEU A 180 32.97 -2.32 1.45
CA LEU A 180 33.67 -2.09 2.72
C LEU A 180 35.18 -2.22 2.57
N GLU A 181 35.67 -3.23 1.86
CA GLU A 181 37.10 -3.46 1.65
C GLU A 181 37.77 -2.34 0.83
N ALA A 182 37.00 -1.66 -0.03
CA ALA A 182 37.48 -0.50 -0.79
C ALA A 182 37.64 0.77 0.08
N LEU A 183 37.06 0.82 1.28
CA LEU A 183 37.15 1.98 2.16
C LEU A 183 38.48 2.01 2.92
N PRO A 184 39.00 3.21 3.25
CA PRO A 184 40.10 3.35 4.19
C PRO A 184 39.79 2.63 5.51
N ALA A 185 40.79 1.98 6.12
CA ALA A 185 40.60 1.17 7.34
C ALA A 185 39.90 1.92 8.48
N ALA A 186 40.11 3.24 8.60
CA ALA A 186 39.45 4.07 9.61
C ALA A 186 37.94 4.26 9.35
N GLU A 187 37.49 4.16 8.11
CA GLU A 187 36.09 4.37 7.70
C GLU A 187 35.29 3.07 7.63
N GLN A 188 35.96 1.91 7.59
CA GLN A 188 35.31 0.59 7.52
C GLN A 188 34.35 0.35 8.68
N VAL A 189 34.75 0.70 9.91
CA VAL A 189 33.91 0.55 11.12
C VAL A 189 32.65 1.41 11.03
N ILE A 190 32.75 2.62 10.49
CA ILE A 190 31.61 3.51 10.28
C ILE A 190 30.70 2.91 9.19
N GLY A 191 31.28 2.42 8.10
CA GLY A 191 30.55 1.76 7.01
C GLY A 191 29.77 0.53 7.47
N GLU A 192 30.37 -0.32 8.31
CA GLU A 192 29.69 -1.47 8.92
C GLU A 192 28.47 -1.04 9.74
N GLN A 193 28.62 0.00 10.56
CA GLN A 193 27.53 0.54 11.37
C GLN A 193 26.41 1.15 10.50
N VAL A 194 26.78 1.81 9.40
CA VAL A 194 25.83 2.32 8.41
C VAL A 194 25.04 1.20 7.74
N LEU A 195 25.67 0.07 7.41
CA LEU A 195 24.98 -1.09 6.85
C LEU A 195 24.05 -1.79 7.86
N GLN A 196 24.35 -1.70 9.15
CA GLN A 196 23.52 -2.31 10.19
C GLN A 196 22.19 -1.58 10.40
N GLY A 197 22.16 -0.24 10.32
CA GLY A 197 20.94 0.52 10.60
C GLY A 197 20.93 1.97 10.10
N GLY A 198 21.82 2.32 9.18
CA GLY A 198 21.97 3.67 8.63
C GLY A 198 22.52 4.68 9.64
N LEU A 199 22.31 5.97 9.35
CA LEU A 199 22.75 7.08 10.20
C LEU A 199 22.27 7.00 11.67
N PRO A 200 21.03 6.55 11.98
CA PRO A 200 20.59 6.40 13.37
C PRO A 200 21.46 5.40 14.15
N ALA A 201 21.89 4.31 13.53
CA ALA A 201 22.75 3.31 14.18
C ALA A 201 24.14 3.89 14.49
N VAL A 202 24.66 4.77 13.63
CA VAL A 202 25.92 5.50 13.88
C VAL A 202 25.76 6.44 15.07
N ARG A 203 24.66 7.21 15.14
CA ARG A 203 24.37 8.10 16.28
C ARG A 203 24.33 7.34 17.60
N GLN A 204 23.60 6.23 17.63
CA GLN A 204 23.47 5.40 18.83
C GLN A 204 24.81 4.77 19.25
N ALA A 205 25.63 4.33 18.28
CA ALA A 205 26.95 3.80 18.57
C ALA A 205 27.87 4.84 19.22
N VAL A 206 27.91 6.06 18.66
CA VAL A 206 28.71 7.15 19.22
C VAL A 206 28.23 7.54 20.61
N GLN A 207 26.92 7.64 20.81
CA GLN A 207 26.36 7.93 22.12
C GLN A 207 26.78 6.87 23.16
N LYS A 208 26.62 5.59 22.83
CA LYS A 208 27.02 4.48 23.69
C LYS A 208 28.52 4.50 24.00
N GLN A 209 29.35 4.82 23.00
CA GLN A 209 30.80 4.95 23.18
C GLN A 209 31.14 6.13 24.10
N ASN A 210 30.45 7.26 23.97
CA ASN A 210 30.66 8.43 24.81
C ASN A 210 30.22 8.18 26.26
N GLU A 211 29.10 7.49 26.47
CA GLU A 211 28.66 7.07 27.80
C GLU A 211 29.69 6.17 28.49
N GLN A 212 30.30 5.23 27.74
CA GLN A 212 31.37 4.37 28.23
C GLN A 212 32.67 5.15 28.51
N ALA A 213 33.05 6.06 27.61
CA ALA A 213 34.21 6.93 27.78
C ALA A 213 34.06 7.80 29.03
N LYS A 214 32.88 8.39 29.23
CA LYS A 214 32.54 9.19 30.41
C LYS A 214 32.60 8.36 31.70
N ALA A 215 32.05 7.15 31.68
CA ALA A 215 32.13 6.23 32.82
C ALA A 215 33.58 5.81 33.15
N SER A 216 34.44 5.77 32.14
CA SER A 216 35.86 5.42 32.29
C SER A 216 36.77 6.64 32.54
N GLY A 217 36.19 7.84 32.70
CA GLY A 217 36.95 9.09 32.88
C GLY A 217 37.72 9.56 31.63
N GLY A 218 37.43 8.99 30.47
CA GLY A 218 38.02 9.35 29.18
C GLY A 218 37.33 10.55 28.51
N ARG A 219 37.87 10.96 27.36
CA ARG A 219 37.34 12.08 26.56
C ARG A 219 36.21 11.61 25.64
N GLU A 220 35.14 12.39 25.55
CA GLU A 220 34.02 12.17 24.63
C GLU A 220 34.42 12.46 23.17
N VAL A 221 33.89 11.66 22.25
CA VAL A 221 34.08 11.80 20.80
C VAL A 221 32.97 12.67 20.22
N ALA A 222 33.33 13.63 19.36
CA ALA A 222 32.34 14.44 18.66
C ALA A 222 31.60 13.60 17.61
N ALA A 223 30.26 13.60 17.65
CA ALA A 223 29.43 12.81 16.74
C ALA A 223 29.36 13.38 15.32
N GLU A 224 29.34 14.70 15.18
CA GLU A 224 29.16 15.39 13.88
C GLU A 224 30.14 14.94 12.79
N PRO A 225 31.47 14.87 13.03
CA PRO A 225 32.41 14.41 11.99
C PRO A 225 32.16 12.96 11.54
N LEU A 226 31.77 12.08 12.48
CA LEU A 226 31.48 10.67 12.17
C LEU A 226 30.18 10.54 11.37
N LEU A 227 29.19 11.39 11.66
CA LEU A 227 27.96 11.46 10.89
C LEU A 227 28.18 11.99 9.48
N ALA A 228 29.03 13.01 9.31
CA ALA A 228 29.37 13.53 7.99
C ALA A 228 30.05 12.45 7.11
N ILE A 229 30.93 11.63 7.69
CA ILE A 229 31.52 10.48 6.97
C ILE A 229 30.44 9.46 6.64
N ALA A 230 29.57 9.12 7.59
CA ALA A 230 28.49 8.17 7.36
C ALA A 230 27.51 8.63 6.24
N GLU A 231 27.18 9.93 6.18
CA GLU A 231 26.34 10.52 5.14
C GLU A 231 27.00 10.42 3.76
N ARG A 232 28.31 10.66 3.69
CA ARG A 232 29.09 10.51 2.45
C ARG A 232 29.12 9.06 1.96
N LEU A 233 29.26 8.08 2.86
CA LEU A 233 29.34 6.65 2.51
C LEU A 233 27.98 6.02 2.19
N LEU A 234 26.88 6.61 2.65
CA LEU A 234 25.55 6.02 2.59
C LEU A 234 25.09 5.65 1.16
N PRO A 235 25.25 6.49 0.12
CA PRO A 235 24.78 6.16 -1.22
C PRO A 235 25.48 4.93 -1.81
N ASP A 236 26.80 4.86 -1.68
CA ASP A 236 27.60 3.76 -2.24
C ASP A 236 27.31 2.44 -1.54
N LEU A 237 27.21 2.46 -0.21
CA LEU A 237 26.87 1.27 0.59
C LEU A 237 25.44 0.78 0.30
N ARG A 238 24.49 1.70 0.08
CA ARG A 238 23.11 1.36 -0.32
C ARG A 238 23.05 0.77 -1.72
N ALA A 239 23.80 1.33 -2.67
CA ALA A 239 23.90 0.79 -4.01
C ALA A 239 24.50 -0.62 -4.00
N ALA A 240 25.54 -0.86 -3.19
CA ALA A 240 26.13 -2.19 -3.03
C ALA A 240 25.16 -3.21 -2.43
N GLU A 241 24.44 -2.87 -1.36
CA GLU A 241 23.40 -3.73 -0.80
C GLU A 241 22.26 -3.99 -1.78
N TRP A 242 21.86 -2.98 -2.55
CA TRP A 242 20.84 -3.14 -3.57
C TRP A 242 21.30 -4.09 -4.68
N ARG A 243 22.55 -4.00 -5.14
CA ARG A 243 23.13 -4.95 -6.12
C ARG A 243 23.11 -6.39 -5.62
N ASP A 244 23.50 -6.63 -4.37
CA ASP A 244 23.41 -7.96 -3.74
C ASP A 244 21.96 -8.52 -3.76
N ARG A 245 20.96 -7.64 -3.59
CA ARG A 245 19.54 -8.02 -3.66
C ARG A 245 19.03 -8.21 -5.08
N ALA A 246 19.47 -7.38 -6.01
CA ALA A 246 19.11 -7.48 -7.42
C ALA A 246 19.65 -8.77 -8.05
N GLU A 247 20.93 -9.11 -7.80
CA GLU A 247 21.52 -10.35 -8.31
C GLU A 247 20.84 -11.59 -7.76
N ALA A 248 20.51 -11.61 -6.47
CA ALA A 248 19.75 -12.70 -5.87
C ALA A 248 18.32 -12.80 -6.43
N ALA A 249 17.69 -11.68 -6.76
CA ALA A 249 16.37 -11.66 -7.37
C ALA A 249 16.39 -12.18 -8.81
N VAL A 250 17.44 -11.85 -9.58
CA VAL A 250 17.64 -12.36 -10.94
C VAL A 250 17.92 -13.87 -10.93
N ALA A 251 18.70 -14.36 -9.97
CA ALA A 251 19.03 -15.78 -9.87
C ALA A 251 17.80 -16.68 -9.60
N ASP A 252 16.81 -16.16 -8.87
CA ASP A 252 15.63 -16.91 -8.41
C ASP A 252 14.31 -16.41 -9.03
N LEU A 253 14.37 -15.69 -10.16
CA LEU A 253 13.25 -14.89 -10.69
C LEU A 253 11.94 -15.67 -10.84
N ASP A 254 11.99 -16.92 -11.29
CA ASP A 254 10.82 -17.76 -11.56
C ASP A 254 10.15 -18.31 -10.29
N GLU A 255 10.89 -18.40 -9.18
CA GLU A 255 10.44 -19.01 -7.93
C GLU A 255 10.19 -17.98 -6.81
N LEU A 256 10.64 -16.74 -7.03
CA LEU A 256 10.65 -15.68 -6.03
C LEU A 256 9.25 -15.10 -5.79
N ASP A 257 8.93 -14.80 -4.53
CA ASP A 257 7.70 -14.11 -4.18
C ASP A 257 7.64 -12.71 -4.84
N LEU A 258 6.50 -12.37 -5.46
CA LEU A 258 6.24 -11.06 -6.05
C LEU A 258 6.44 -9.89 -5.07
N ARG A 259 6.18 -10.13 -3.78
CA ARG A 259 6.43 -9.13 -2.72
C ARG A 259 7.92 -8.82 -2.60
N ASP A 260 8.76 -9.85 -2.64
CA ASP A 260 10.20 -9.69 -2.53
C ASP A 260 10.76 -9.04 -3.80
N LEU A 261 10.28 -9.43 -4.99
CA LEU A 261 10.62 -8.75 -6.26
C LEU A 261 10.28 -7.26 -6.23
N ARG A 262 9.06 -6.90 -5.81
CA ARG A 262 8.66 -5.49 -5.65
C ARG A 262 9.55 -4.74 -4.66
N SER A 263 9.98 -5.40 -3.59
CA SER A 263 10.86 -4.78 -2.59
C SER A 263 12.22 -4.38 -3.16
N VAL A 264 12.73 -5.13 -4.14
CA VAL A 264 14.00 -4.82 -4.82
C VAL A 264 13.84 -3.67 -5.79
N VAL A 265 12.76 -3.67 -6.59
CA VAL A 265 12.48 -2.61 -7.57
C VAL A 265 12.21 -1.27 -6.90
N VAL A 266 11.47 -1.24 -5.78
CA VAL A 266 11.16 0.00 -5.04
C VAL A 266 12.38 0.56 -4.31
N ALA A 267 13.38 -0.28 -4.03
CA ALA A 267 14.60 0.14 -3.34
C ALA A 267 15.70 0.65 -4.30
N ALA A 268 15.46 0.65 -5.61
CA ALA A 268 16.32 1.25 -6.62
C ALA A 268 16.13 2.77 -6.66
#